data_AF-A0A0E3QNV0-F1
#
_entry.id   AF-A0A0E3QNV0-F1
#
_cell.length_a   1.000
_cell.length_b   1.000
_cell.length_c   1.000
_cell.angle_alpha   90.00
_cell.angle_beta   90.00
_cell.angle_gamma   90.00
#
_symmetry.space_group_name_H-M   'P 1'
#
loop_
_entity.id
_entity.type
_entity.pdbx_description
1 polymer ?
#
loop_
_entity_poly.entity_id
_entity_poly.type
_entity_poly.pdbx_seq_one_letter_code
_entity_poly.pdbx_strand_id
1 'polypeptide(L)'
;MNWESLRHRWQKRKKNVVYFTILVFLIALGTTALSTTSSSITVYVSADGRGNFNCDGSNDQVEINKAFAYVAENPQFTTVYLKGPNTYIISDSILIGNDTILAGDSTAVIKLEDKAGWPRNKPLITQMDSSGSQNITIKGFEINGNHDKNEDKKRGEGCYNQIYFSNSSNIQVHSIYMHDGHGDGLKIERSSNIQFYDNRVYKLGHDGLFAIDCLNVEAWKNRITCRTNSGLRIWNSNHVKFHDNIIDSFYHWSAGGSGILIEKTTGVMNDIEVYNNTIHNTYGPGIWLLGYGNSYPREEAENVYIHHNIFYSTGTNPNIDWVGGIVTSGFYNTLVENNVFDGTYHAALVHMYPTNDSTDLSPKDTGYTTIVRNNIIVNMLQRKKDPSGTGYGVINYLPETHSFVLENNCLYNNLAGDYRNASSTSDIHVNPHFANEKNHDYHLKSTGGRWNGKTWVKDTVSSPCIDTGYLDSEYSKEPGNSGSRANIGRYGNTEWASISGNRPGYVVWWNQLFSPEWKTFRLLLKMFFLFCFNMLY
;
A
#
# COMPACT_ATOMS: atom_id res chain seq x y z
N MET A 1 -20.57 -15.80 57.51
CA MET A 1 -19.64 -16.08 56.39
C MET A 1 -18.61 -17.09 56.90
N ASN A 2 -18.60 -18.32 56.37
CA ASN A 2 -17.93 -19.48 56.99
C ASN A 2 -16.41 -19.48 56.72
N TRP A 3 -15.61 -19.79 57.75
CA TRP A 3 -14.14 -19.73 57.79
C TRP A 3 -13.45 -20.62 56.75
N GLU A 4 -14.07 -21.75 56.40
CA GLU A 4 -13.57 -22.66 55.36
C GLU A 4 -13.58 -22.04 53.95
N SER A 5 -14.57 -21.18 53.66
CA SER A 5 -14.67 -20.50 52.36
C SER A 5 -13.56 -19.45 52.16
N LEU A 6 -13.09 -18.84 53.24
CA LEU A 6 -11.99 -17.87 53.23
C LEU A 6 -10.65 -18.57 52.98
N ARG A 7 -10.43 -19.74 53.59
CA ARG A 7 -9.21 -20.54 53.40
C ARG A 7 -9.05 -21.03 51.96
N HIS A 8 -10.14 -21.48 51.35
CA HIS A 8 -10.16 -21.93 49.96
C HIS A 8 -9.90 -20.78 48.97
N ARG A 9 -10.47 -19.59 49.22
CA ARG A 9 -10.20 -18.38 48.42
C ARG A 9 -8.75 -17.91 48.57
N TRP A 10 -8.15 -18.06 49.75
CA TRP A 10 -6.75 -17.71 50.01
C TRP A 10 -5.76 -18.65 49.31
N GLN A 11 -6.02 -19.96 49.32
CA GLN A 11 -5.21 -20.95 48.60
C GLN A 11 -5.30 -20.78 47.08
N LYS A 12 -6.49 -20.44 46.54
CA LYS A 12 -6.69 -20.16 45.11
C LYS A 12 -5.98 -18.88 44.67
N ARG A 13 -5.98 -17.83 45.51
CA ARG A 13 -5.16 -16.61 45.30
C ARG A 13 -3.67 -16.90 45.28
N LYS A 14 -3.15 -17.72 46.21
CA LYS A 14 -1.72 -18.11 46.20
C LYS A 14 -1.32 -18.87 44.93
N LYS A 15 -2.15 -19.82 44.47
CA LYS A 15 -1.90 -20.52 43.20
C LYS A 15 -1.90 -19.57 42.00
N ASN A 16 -2.86 -18.67 41.92
CA ASN A 16 -2.95 -17.68 40.83
C ASN A 16 -1.75 -16.72 40.81
N VAL A 17 -1.25 -16.30 41.98
CA VAL A 17 -0.03 -15.49 42.08
C VAL A 17 1.19 -16.28 41.60
N VAL A 18 1.32 -17.55 41.98
CA VAL A 18 2.43 -18.40 41.52
C VAL A 18 2.41 -18.59 39.99
N TYR A 19 1.24 -18.86 39.40
CA TYR A 19 1.11 -18.99 37.94
C TYR A 19 1.41 -17.67 37.22
N PHE A 20 0.98 -16.54 37.78
CA PHE A 20 1.29 -15.22 37.22
C PHE A 20 2.80 -14.92 37.28
N THR A 21 3.46 -15.25 38.39
CA THR A 21 4.92 -15.07 38.51
C THR A 21 5.68 -15.97 37.53
N ILE A 22 5.26 -17.23 37.36
CA ILE A 22 5.86 -18.15 36.36
C ILE A 22 5.66 -17.60 34.94
N LEU A 23 4.48 -17.09 34.61
CA LEU A 23 4.19 -16.49 33.31
C LEU A 23 5.07 -15.26 33.04
N VAL A 24 5.23 -14.37 34.03
CA VAL A 24 6.13 -13.20 33.93
C VAL A 24 7.58 -13.65 33.76
N PHE A 25 8.01 -14.70 34.46
CA PHE A 25 9.36 -15.26 34.33
C PHE A 25 9.58 -15.92 32.95
N LEU A 26 8.58 -16.59 32.39
CA LEU A 26 8.61 -17.16 31.04
C LEU A 26 8.59 -16.07 29.95
N ILE A 27 7.87 -14.97 30.16
CA ILE A 27 7.92 -13.80 29.27
C ILE A 27 9.29 -13.11 29.36
N ALA A 28 9.88 -13.00 30.55
CA ALA A 28 11.23 -12.48 30.74
C ALA A 28 12.30 -13.38 30.11
N LEU A 29 12.15 -14.71 30.22
CA LEU A 29 13.02 -15.69 29.54
C LEU A 29 12.81 -15.67 28.02
N GLY A 30 11.58 -15.51 27.53
CA GLY A 30 11.28 -15.37 26.11
C GLY A 30 11.85 -14.08 25.50
N THR A 31 11.80 -12.97 26.24
CA THR A 31 12.36 -11.67 25.80
C THR A 31 13.89 -11.63 25.87
N THR A 32 14.52 -12.39 26.77
CA THR A 32 15.99 -12.52 26.85
C THR A 32 16.55 -13.60 25.90
N ALA A 33 15.79 -14.66 25.60
CA ALA A 33 16.17 -15.68 24.61
C ALA A 33 15.96 -15.21 23.15
N LEU A 34 15.13 -14.19 22.92
CA LEU A 34 14.98 -13.52 21.61
C LEU A 34 16.04 -12.44 21.34
N SER A 35 16.98 -12.18 22.28
CA SER A 35 18.02 -11.15 22.13
C SER A 35 19.44 -11.70 21.99
N THR A 36 19.60 -12.96 21.57
CA THR A 36 20.91 -13.50 21.16
C THR A 36 21.05 -13.51 19.64
N THR A 37 20.75 -12.39 18.99
CA THR A 37 21.39 -12.13 17.70
C THR A 37 22.83 -11.73 18.01
N SER A 38 23.79 -12.56 17.59
CA SER A 38 25.20 -12.15 17.52
C SER A 38 25.27 -10.74 16.92
N SER A 39 26.01 -9.81 17.54
CA SER A 39 26.19 -8.48 16.96
C SER A 39 26.93 -8.67 15.62
N SER A 40 26.19 -8.66 14.52
CA SER A 40 26.77 -8.88 13.22
C SER A 40 27.72 -7.72 12.90
N ILE A 41 28.92 -8.06 12.42
CA ILE A 41 29.96 -7.07 12.20
C ILE A 41 29.77 -6.47 10.80
N THR A 42 29.94 -5.16 10.68
CA THR A 42 29.74 -4.40 9.44
C THR A 42 31.04 -4.29 8.64
N VAL A 43 30.96 -4.50 7.32
CA VAL A 43 32.02 -4.20 6.35
C VAL A 43 31.71 -2.86 5.71
N TYR A 44 32.61 -1.89 5.84
CA TYR A 44 32.43 -0.55 5.30
C TYR A 44 33.07 -0.39 3.92
N VAL A 45 32.30 0.17 2.98
CA VAL A 45 32.78 0.62 1.67
C VAL A 45 32.76 2.14 1.63
N SER A 46 33.85 2.78 1.23
CA SER A 46 33.97 4.25 1.18
C SER A 46 34.71 4.72 -0.07
N ALA A 47 34.61 5.98 -0.43
CA ALA A 47 35.45 6.60 -1.46
C ALA A 47 36.53 7.56 -0.88
N ASP A 48 36.67 7.62 0.45
CA ASP A 48 37.57 8.54 1.15
C ASP A 48 38.77 7.86 1.82
N GLY A 49 38.96 6.56 1.55
CA GLY A 49 40.05 5.76 2.10
C GLY A 49 39.82 5.24 3.52
N ARG A 50 38.67 5.50 4.15
CA ARG A 50 38.37 5.11 5.54
C ARG A 50 37.50 3.86 5.66
N GLY A 51 37.25 3.16 4.56
CA GLY A 51 36.51 1.91 4.49
C GLY A 51 37.42 0.68 4.59
N ASN A 52 36.82 -0.48 4.82
CA ASN A 52 37.48 -1.78 4.64
C ASN A 52 37.79 -2.03 3.15
N PHE A 53 36.87 -1.59 2.28
CA PHE A 53 37.03 -1.54 0.83
C PHE A 53 36.88 -0.09 0.37
N ASN A 54 37.77 0.37 -0.52
CA ASN A 54 37.86 1.77 -0.90
C ASN A 54 37.73 1.95 -2.40
N CYS A 55 36.61 2.54 -2.79
CA CYS A 55 36.20 2.93 -4.14
C CYS A 55 37.01 4.14 -4.62
N ASP A 56 37.20 4.26 -5.93
CA ASP A 56 37.92 5.37 -6.57
C ASP A 56 37.01 6.32 -7.36
N GLY A 57 35.69 6.03 -7.38
CA GLY A 57 34.69 6.80 -8.12
C GLY A 57 34.47 6.31 -9.55
N SER A 58 35.02 5.15 -9.93
CA SER A 58 34.88 4.55 -11.25
C SER A 58 34.83 3.03 -11.18
N ASN A 59 33.77 2.43 -11.72
CA ASN A 59 33.56 0.97 -11.66
C ASN A 59 33.51 0.45 -10.20
N ASP A 60 32.92 1.24 -9.30
CA ASP A 60 32.93 1.01 -7.86
C ASP A 60 32.21 -0.29 -7.44
N GLN A 61 31.44 -0.90 -8.35
CA GLN A 61 30.88 -2.23 -8.11
C GLN A 61 31.97 -3.28 -7.88
N VAL A 62 33.21 -3.07 -8.37
CA VAL A 62 34.32 -4.01 -8.16
C VAL A 62 34.65 -4.12 -6.67
N GLU A 63 34.82 -3.00 -5.98
CA GLU A 63 35.10 -2.93 -4.54
C GLU A 63 33.89 -3.36 -3.72
N ILE A 64 32.69 -2.97 -4.12
CA ILE A 64 31.44 -3.39 -3.47
C ILE A 64 31.28 -4.92 -3.57
N ASN A 65 31.54 -5.52 -4.73
CA ASN A 65 31.44 -6.97 -4.92
C ASN A 65 32.54 -7.72 -4.15
N LYS A 66 33.76 -7.15 -4.01
CA LYS A 66 34.78 -7.70 -3.10
C LYS A 66 34.30 -7.69 -1.64
N ALA A 67 33.59 -6.66 -1.21
CA ALA A 67 33.00 -6.60 0.12
C ALA A 67 31.93 -7.68 0.33
N PHE A 68 31.06 -7.91 -0.66
CA PHE A 68 30.07 -8.99 -0.61
C PHE A 68 30.69 -10.39 -0.63
N ALA A 69 31.71 -10.62 -1.46
CA ALA A 69 32.45 -11.88 -1.45
C ALA A 69 33.07 -12.14 -0.07
N TYR A 70 33.66 -11.12 0.55
CA TYR A 70 34.18 -11.22 1.91
C TYR A 70 33.10 -11.57 2.94
N VAL A 71 31.93 -10.90 2.89
CA VAL A 71 30.79 -11.23 3.76
C VAL A 71 30.31 -12.67 3.57
N ALA A 72 30.22 -13.15 2.32
CA ALA A 72 29.81 -14.52 2.01
C ALA A 72 30.80 -15.58 2.55
N GLU A 73 32.09 -15.30 2.53
CA GLU A 73 33.13 -16.18 3.08
C GLU A 73 33.27 -16.09 4.61
N ASN A 74 32.71 -15.05 5.24
CA ASN A 74 32.87 -14.74 6.66
C ASN A 74 31.51 -14.50 7.34
N PRO A 75 30.76 -15.56 7.72
CA PRO A 75 29.39 -15.47 8.22
C PRO A 75 29.18 -14.62 9.49
N GLN A 76 30.25 -14.25 10.19
CA GLN A 76 30.20 -13.29 11.30
C GLN A 76 29.92 -11.85 10.85
N PHE A 77 30.16 -11.54 9.58
CA PHE A 77 29.74 -10.32 8.92
C PHE A 77 28.45 -10.60 8.16
N THR A 78 27.51 -9.65 8.20
CA THR A 78 26.25 -9.76 7.43
C THR A 78 25.93 -8.49 6.69
N THR A 79 26.68 -7.40 6.91
CA THR A 79 26.33 -6.07 6.38
C THR A 79 27.48 -5.52 5.55
N VAL A 80 27.18 -5.14 4.31
CA VAL A 80 28.00 -4.21 3.52
C VAL A 80 27.38 -2.83 3.66
N TYR A 81 28.16 -1.85 4.13
CA TYR A 81 27.70 -0.50 4.44
C TYR A 81 28.38 0.55 3.56
N LEU A 82 27.60 1.26 2.76
CA LEU A 82 28.06 2.35 1.89
C LEU A 82 28.13 3.67 2.65
N LYS A 83 29.33 4.22 2.81
CA LYS A 83 29.54 5.50 3.52
C LYS A 83 29.24 6.70 2.62
N GLY A 84 28.36 7.56 3.10
CA GLY A 84 28.10 8.86 2.52
C GLY A 84 29.18 9.90 2.87
N PRO A 85 29.20 11.06 2.20
CA PRO A 85 28.33 11.48 1.09
C PRO A 85 28.91 11.11 -0.29
N ASN A 86 29.41 9.88 -0.45
CA ASN A 86 30.07 9.44 -1.69
C ASN A 86 29.06 9.02 -2.77
N THR A 87 29.41 9.27 -4.03
CA THR A 87 28.75 8.67 -5.19
C THR A 87 29.59 7.51 -5.69
N TYR A 88 28.97 6.34 -5.80
CA TYR A 88 29.56 5.10 -6.31
C TYR A 88 29.11 4.89 -7.75
N ILE A 89 30.01 5.10 -8.71
CA ILE A 89 29.72 4.97 -10.14
C ILE A 89 29.91 3.51 -10.57
N ILE A 90 28.84 2.88 -11.05
CA ILE A 90 28.86 1.47 -11.44
C ILE A 90 28.72 1.25 -12.94
N SER A 91 29.55 0.34 -13.46
CA SER A 91 29.58 -0.13 -14.86
C SER A 91 29.23 -1.62 -15.01
N ASP A 92 28.94 -2.29 -13.89
CA ASP A 92 28.41 -3.64 -13.84
C ASP A 92 27.49 -3.79 -12.60
N SER A 93 26.80 -4.91 -12.50
CA SER A 93 25.88 -5.24 -11.40
C SER A 93 26.63 -5.45 -10.08
N ILE A 94 25.99 -5.02 -9.00
CA ILE A 94 26.32 -5.41 -7.63
C ILE A 94 25.64 -6.75 -7.33
N LEU A 95 26.41 -7.72 -6.85
CA LEU A 95 26.00 -9.10 -6.62
C LEU A 95 25.88 -9.40 -5.13
N ILE A 96 24.65 -9.62 -4.64
CA ILE A 96 24.34 -9.83 -3.23
C ILE A 96 24.10 -11.33 -2.97
N GLY A 97 24.74 -11.87 -1.93
CA GLY A 97 24.55 -13.24 -1.47
C GLY A 97 23.42 -13.39 -0.42
N ASN A 98 23.22 -14.61 0.05
CA ASN A 98 22.25 -14.91 1.11
C ASN A 98 22.60 -14.23 2.44
N ASP A 99 21.61 -14.10 3.33
CA ASP A 99 21.79 -13.69 4.73
C ASP A 99 22.54 -12.36 4.89
N THR A 100 22.29 -11.43 3.96
CA THR A 100 23.09 -10.23 3.75
C THR A 100 22.24 -8.95 3.77
N ILE A 101 22.82 -7.90 4.34
CA ILE A 101 22.27 -6.54 4.39
C ILE A 101 23.16 -5.63 3.54
N LEU A 102 22.59 -5.01 2.51
CA LEU A 102 23.18 -3.83 1.86
C LEU A 102 22.58 -2.58 2.50
N ALA A 103 23.39 -1.86 3.27
CA ALA A 103 22.99 -0.63 3.94
C ALA A 103 23.87 0.55 3.50
N GLY A 104 23.45 1.77 3.80
CA GLY A 104 24.29 2.94 3.60
C GLY A 104 23.77 4.17 4.31
N ASP A 105 24.57 5.23 4.31
CA ASP A 105 24.11 6.56 4.68
C ASP A 105 23.11 7.10 3.65
N SER A 106 22.13 7.90 4.08
CA SER A 106 21.16 8.55 3.18
C SER A 106 21.79 9.45 2.11
N THR A 107 23.06 9.83 2.30
CA THR A 107 23.86 10.63 1.36
C THR A 107 24.77 9.78 0.46
N ALA A 108 24.79 8.46 0.63
CA ALA A 108 25.47 7.56 -0.30
C ALA A 108 24.60 7.36 -1.55
N VAL A 109 25.20 7.43 -2.73
CA VAL A 109 24.50 7.31 -4.02
C VAL A 109 25.12 6.19 -4.85
N ILE A 110 24.37 5.16 -5.20
CA ILE A 110 24.74 4.25 -6.30
C ILE A 110 24.24 4.88 -7.59
N LYS A 111 25.14 5.11 -8.54
CA LYS A 111 24.81 5.74 -9.83
C LYS A 111 25.26 4.88 -11.00
N LEU A 112 24.33 4.59 -11.92
CA LEU A 112 24.67 3.97 -13.20
C LEU A 112 25.58 4.90 -14.02
N GLU A 113 26.63 4.37 -14.64
CA GLU A 113 27.50 5.15 -15.52
C GLU A 113 26.77 5.78 -16.73
N ASP A 114 27.43 6.73 -17.38
CA ASP A 114 26.93 7.36 -18.60
C ASP A 114 27.10 6.41 -19.78
N LYS A 115 26.12 6.33 -20.69
CA LYS A 115 26.14 5.45 -21.87
C LYS A 115 26.52 4.00 -21.53
N ALA A 116 25.97 3.48 -20.44
CA ALA A 116 26.32 2.20 -19.85
C ALA A 116 26.28 1.04 -20.86
N GLY A 117 25.36 1.09 -21.83
CA GLY A 117 25.36 0.12 -22.94
C GLY A 117 25.06 -1.33 -22.52
N TRP A 118 24.62 -1.58 -21.28
CA TRP A 118 24.31 -2.94 -20.81
C TRP A 118 23.17 -3.58 -21.60
N PRO A 119 23.15 -4.93 -21.70
CA PRO A 119 22.04 -5.65 -22.30
C PRO A 119 20.73 -5.46 -21.50
N ARG A 120 19.62 -5.72 -22.19
CA ARG A 120 18.28 -5.78 -21.59
C ARG A 120 18.27 -6.77 -20.40
N ASN A 121 17.48 -6.47 -19.37
CA ASN A 121 17.32 -7.27 -18.15
C ASN A 121 18.57 -7.40 -17.27
N LYS A 122 19.65 -6.64 -17.54
CA LYS A 122 20.78 -6.52 -16.59
C LYS A 122 20.48 -5.42 -15.56
N PRO A 123 20.31 -5.75 -14.27
CA PRO A 123 19.97 -4.80 -13.22
C PRO A 123 21.21 -4.18 -12.57
N LEU A 124 21.04 -3.09 -11.82
CA LEU A 124 22.13 -2.48 -11.03
C LEU A 124 22.49 -3.37 -9.82
N ILE A 125 21.50 -3.94 -9.15
CA ILE A 125 21.68 -4.81 -7.98
C ILE A 125 20.91 -6.11 -8.21
N THR A 126 21.56 -7.26 -7.98
CA THR A 126 20.94 -8.58 -8.11
C THR A 126 21.61 -9.67 -7.28
N GLN A 127 21.05 -10.87 -7.31
CA GLN A 127 21.58 -12.06 -6.65
C GLN A 127 22.92 -12.52 -7.22
N MET A 128 23.80 -12.97 -6.34
CA MET A 128 25.07 -13.61 -6.70
C MET A 128 24.83 -15.00 -7.31
N ASP A 129 23.88 -15.76 -6.78
CA ASP A 129 23.49 -17.07 -7.32
C ASP A 129 22.19 -16.96 -8.14
N SER A 130 22.29 -17.25 -9.44
CA SER A 130 21.15 -17.28 -10.35
C SER A 130 20.07 -18.32 -9.99
N SER A 131 20.38 -19.29 -9.13
CA SER A 131 19.41 -20.29 -8.69
C SER A 131 18.35 -19.74 -7.71
N GLY A 132 18.69 -18.67 -6.98
CA GLY A 132 17.83 -18.06 -5.98
C GLY A 132 18.64 -17.43 -4.85
N SER A 133 18.01 -16.58 -4.04
CA SER A 133 18.63 -16.05 -2.83
C SER A 133 17.61 -15.85 -1.71
N GLN A 134 18.10 -15.77 -0.47
CA GLN A 134 17.23 -15.61 0.69
C GLN A 134 17.79 -14.66 1.74
N ASN A 135 16.88 -14.08 2.52
CA ASN A 135 17.19 -13.26 3.69
C ASN A 135 18.06 -12.05 3.33
N ILE A 136 17.61 -11.26 2.35
CA ILE A 136 18.32 -10.06 1.88
C ILE A 136 17.56 -8.81 2.32
N THR A 137 18.29 -7.85 2.88
CA THR A 137 17.77 -6.51 3.18
C THR A 137 18.58 -5.44 2.44
N ILE A 138 17.92 -4.54 1.73
CA ILE A 138 18.54 -3.40 1.05
C ILE A 138 17.92 -2.11 1.60
N LYS A 139 18.73 -1.19 2.15
CA LYS A 139 18.20 0.00 2.83
C LYS A 139 19.13 1.21 2.93
N GLY A 140 18.52 2.40 3.01
CA GLY A 140 19.13 3.58 3.63
C GLY A 140 19.93 4.52 2.73
N PHE A 141 20.08 4.22 1.44
CA PHE A 141 20.87 5.01 0.48
C PHE A 141 20.04 5.41 -0.76
N GLU A 142 20.66 6.15 -1.69
CA GLU A 142 20.06 6.57 -2.95
C GLU A 142 20.51 5.69 -4.12
N ILE A 143 19.60 5.39 -5.05
CA ILE A 143 19.89 4.77 -6.35
C ILE A 143 19.46 5.72 -7.47
N ASN A 144 20.45 6.21 -8.20
CA ASN A 144 20.28 7.07 -9.36
C ASN A 144 20.47 6.25 -10.65
N GLY A 145 19.36 6.00 -11.35
CA GLY A 145 19.35 5.23 -12.60
C GLY A 145 19.90 5.96 -13.83
N ASN A 146 20.30 7.24 -13.69
CA ASN A 146 20.99 8.04 -14.69
C ASN A 146 20.33 8.07 -16.08
N HIS A 147 19.00 8.19 -16.13
CA HIS A 147 18.19 8.17 -17.35
C HIS A 147 18.70 9.14 -18.43
N ASP A 148 18.94 10.41 -18.08
CA ASP A 148 19.28 11.49 -19.02
C ASP A 148 20.67 11.35 -19.66
N LYS A 149 21.51 10.44 -19.15
CA LYS A 149 22.81 10.09 -19.74
C LYS A 149 22.80 8.74 -20.45
N ASN A 150 21.63 8.10 -20.50
CA ASN A 150 21.38 6.80 -21.11
C ASN A 150 20.12 6.86 -22.01
N GLU A 151 19.87 8.00 -22.66
CA GLU A 151 18.67 8.24 -23.49
C GLU A 151 18.58 7.32 -24.73
N ASP A 152 19.65 6.59 -25.06
CA ASP A 152 19.64 5.56 -26.09
C ASP A 152 18.81 4.33 -25.71
N LYS A 153 18.44 4.19 -24.42
CA LYS A 153 17.53 3.14 -23.95
C LYS A 153 16.10 3.64 -23.87
N LYS A 154 15.18 2.70 -24.11
CA LYS A 154 13.76 2.93 -23.92
C LYS A 154 13.34 2.58 -22.50
N ARG A 155 12.45 3.41 -21.97
CA ARG A 155 11.75 3.18 -20.71
C ARG A 155 10.85 1.95 -20.81
N GLY A 156 10.70 1.18 -19.74
CA GLY A 156 9.75 0.06 -19.69
C GLY A 156 10.18 -1.19 -20.44
N GLU A 157 11.33 -1.19 -21.10
CA GLU A 157 11.86 -2.36 -21.79
C GLU A 157 12.82 -3.19 -20.91
N GLY A 158 12.75 -3.10 -19.58
CA GLY A 158 13.61 -3.88 -18.68
C GLY A 158 15.10 -3.50 -18.71
N CYS A 159 15.45 -2.33 -19.27
CA CYS A 159 16.78 -1.76 -19.20
C CYS A 159 17.03 -1.14 -17.82
N TYR A 160 18.12 -1.54 -17.15
CA TYR A 160 18.59 -0.92 -15.92
C TYR A 160 17.56 -0.91 -14.77
N ASN A 161 16.90 -2.05 -14.55
CA ASN A 161 16.16 -2.25 -13.31
C ASN A 161 17.10 -1.99 -12.13
N GLN A 162 16.69 -1.21 -11.15
CA GLN A 162 17.56 -0.84 -10.06
C GLN A 162 17.88 -2.05 -9.19
N ILE A 163 16.85 -2.84 -8.85
CA ILE A 163 16.99 -4.07 -8.08
C ILE A 163 16.20 -5.17 -8.80
N TYR A 164 16.82 -6.34 -8.96
CA TYR A 164 16.15 -7.53 -9.50
C TYR A 164 16.53 -8.80 -8.76
N PHE A 165 15.51 -9.58 -8.38
CA PHE A 165 15.65 -10.91 -7.81
C PHE A 165 14.69 -11.91 -8.48
N SER A 166 15.09 -13.17 -8.49
CA SER A 166 14.29 -14.28 -8.99
C SER A 166 14.48 -15.52 -8.14
N ASN A 167 13.45 -16.36 -8.03
CA ASN A 167 13.50 -17.61 -7.26
C ASN A 167 13.98 -17.39 -5.81
N SER A 168 13.58 -16.27 -5.20
CA SER A 168 14.15 -15.77 -3.96
C SER A 168 13.13 -15.71 -2.83
N SER A 169 13.56 -15.60 -1.58
CA SER A 169 12.65 -15.47 -0.45
C SER A 169 13.14 -14.51 0.63
N ASN A 170 12.21 -13.92 1.39
CA ASN A 170 12.53 -12.99 2.49
C ASN A 170 13.38 -11.80 2.01
N ILE A 171 12.87 -11.05 1.03
CA ILE A 171 13.53 -9.88 0.46
C ILE A 171 12.88 -8.61 1.01
N GLN A 172 13.67 -7.75 1.62
CA GLN A 172 13.24 -6.46 2.15
C GLN A 172 13.96 -5.32 1.45
N VAL A 173 13.21 -4.36 0.90
CA VAL A 173 13.74 -3.14 0.28
C VAL A 173 13.05 -1.95 0.91
N HIS A 174 13.78 -1.16 1.69
CA HIS A 174 13.16 -0.09 2.45
C HIS A 174 14.03 1.13 2.72
N SER A 175 13.41 2.28 2.96
CA SER A 175 14.12 3.52 3.27
C SER A 175 15.15 3.88 2.18
N ILE A 176 14.87 3.57 0.91
CA ILE A 176 15.70 3.91 -0.25
C ILE A 176 15.05 5.06 -1.04
N TYR A 177 15.88 5.96 -1.56
CA TYR A 177 15.47 6.89 -2.60
C TYR A 177 15.87 6.37 -4.00
N MET A 178 14.89 6.02 -4.82
CA MET A 178 15.06 5.45 -6.16
C MET A 178 14.56 6.45 -7.20
N HIS A 179 15.41 6.90 -8.13
CA HIS A 179 14.97 7.87 -9.14
C HIS A 179 15.69 7.78 -10.47
N ASP A 180 15.05 8.38 -11.48
CA ASP A 180 15.59 8.61 -12.82
C ASP A 180 16.19 7.36 -13.48
N GLY A 181 15.53 6.20 -13.34
CA GLY A 181 15.86 4.97 -14.05
C GLY A 181 15.06 4.78 -15.35
N HIS A 182 15.50 3.84 -16.19
CA HIS A 182 14.75 3.36 -17.37
C HIS A 182 13.85 2.14 -17.07
N GLY A 183 14.19 1.39 -16.03
CA GLY A 183 13.48 0.17 -15.64
C GLY A 183 12.69 0.33 -14.34
N ASP A 184 12.49 -0.80 -13.69
CA ASP A 184 11.80 -0.95 -12.41
C ASP A 184 12.67 -0.55 -11.21
N GLY A 185 12.04 -0.17 -10.09
CA GLY A 185 12.72 0.01 -8.80
C GLY A 185 13.11 -1.35 -8.23
N LEU A 186 12.12 -2.12 -7.80
CA LEU A 186 12.28 -3.53 -7.47
C LEU A 186 11.45 -4.37 -8.46
N LYS A 187 12.12 -5.15 -9.31
CA LYS A 187 11.49 -6.23 -10.06
C LYS A 187 11.79 -7.56 -9.37
N ILE A 188 10.77 -8.38 -9.15
CA ILE A 188 10.95 -9.66 -8.46
C ILE A 188 10.06 -10.75 -9.05
N GLU A 189 10.62 -11.96 -9.17
CA GLU A 189 9.99 -13.05 -9.91
C GLU A 189 10.02 -14.39 -9.15
N ARG A 190 8.94 -15.17 -9.17
CA ARG A 190 8.85 -16.53 -8.58
C ARG A 190 9.40 -16.60 -7.15
N SER A 191 9.00 -15.63 -6.33
CA SER A 191 9.62 -15.38 -5.03
C SER A 191 8.56 -15.28 -3.92
N SER A 192 8.98 -15.34 -2.65
CA SER A 192 8.06 -15.26 -1.52
C SER A 192 8.53 -14.39 -0.37
N ASN A 193 7.58 -13.83 0.39
CA ASN A 193 7.84 -12.94 1.54
C ASN A 193 8.62 -11.69 1.14
N ILE A 194 7.98 -10.85 0.32
CA ILE A 194 8.58 -9.65 -0.26
C ILE A 194 8.03 -8.42 0.45
N GLN A 195 8.91 -7.56 0.95
CA GLN A 195 8.55 -6.33 1.65
C GLN A 195 9.19 -5.12 0.98
N PHE A 196 8.36 -4.18 0.55
CA PHE A 196 8.78 -2.95 -0.12
C PHE A 196 8.19 -1.73 0.59
N TYR A 197 8.94 -1.06 1.45
CA TYR A 197 8.34 -0.07 2.36
C TYR A 197 9.18 1.15 2.67
N ASP A 198 8.53 2.24 3.10
CA ASP A 198 9.21 3.49 3.49
C ASP A 198 10.16 4.03 2.39
N ASN A 199 9.90 3.69 1.12
CA ASN A 199 10.72 4.12 0.01
C ASN A 199 10.19 5.42 -0.61
N ARG A 200 11.11 6.20 -1.17
CA ARG A 200 10.78 7.28 -2.10
C ARG A 200 11.13 6.82 -3.51
N VAL A 201 10.13 6.67 -4.38
CA VAL A 201 10.32 6.33 -5.79
C VAL A 201 9.94 7.53 -6.63
N TYR A 202 10.85 8.04 -7.44
CA TYR A 202 10.61 9.23 -8.23
C TYR A 202 10.93 8.98 -9.70
N LYS A 203 9.85 8.89 -10.49
CA LYS A 203 9.90 8.90 -11.94
C LYS A 203 10.81 7.82 -12.55
N LEU A 204 10.68 6.58 -12.09
CA LEU A 204 11.33 5.45 -12.76
C LEU A 204 10.70 5.17 -14.13
N GLY A 205 11.46 4.52 -15.00
CA GLY A 205 11.06 4.28 -16.39
C GLY A 205 10.02 3.17 -16.54
N HIS A 206 9.71 2.41 -15.49
CA HIS A 206 8.64 1.42 -15.48
C HIS A 206 7.87 1.45 -14.14
N ASP A 207 7.97 0.41 -13.31
CA ASP A 207 7.24 0.28 -12.04
C ASP A 207 8.12 0.61 -10.82
N GLY A 208 7.51 1.03 -9.70
CA GLY A 208 8.22 1.14 -8.42
C GLY A 208 8.53 -0.25 -7.85
N LEU A 209 7.49 -1.08 -7.74
CA LEU A 209 7.57 -2.52 -7.45
C LEU A 209 6.84 -3.29 -8.56
N PHE A 210 7.49 -4.31 -9.12
CA PHE A 210 6.87 -5.27 -10.01
C PHE A 210 7.14 -6.71 -9.53
N ALA A 211 6.11 -7.34 -8.95
CA ALA A 211 6.17 -8.73 -8.50
C ALA A 211 5.43 -9.66 -9.49
N ILE A 212 6.11 -10.73 -9.91
CA ILE A 212 5.61 -11.69 -10.91
C ILE A 212 5.67 -13.09 -10.31
N ASP A 213 4.56 -13.82 -10.33
CA ASP A 213 4.44 -15.18 -9.77
C ASP A 213 4.93 -15.26 -8.30
N CYS A 214 4.61 -14.26 -7.48
CA CYS A 214 5.08 -14.16 -6.10
C CYS A 214 3.98 -14.47 -5.07
N LEU A 215 4.42 -14.84 -3.86
CA LEU A 215 3.55 -15.06 -2.70
C LEU A 215 3.96 -14.16 -1.53
N ASN A 216 3.00 -13.68 -0.75
CA ASN A 216 3.24 -12.84 0.44
C ASN A 216 4.00 -11.55 0.07
N VAL A 217 3.34 -10.68 -0.71
CA VAL A 217 3.92 -9.40 -1.16
C VAL A 217 3.27 -8.26 -0.39
N GLU A 218 4.07 -7.45 0.30
CA GLU A 218 3.57 -6.32 1.08
C GLU A 218 4.33 -5.05 0.71
N ALA A 219 3.59 -3.99 0.38
CA ALA A 219 4.18 -2.68 0.09
C ALA A 219 3.47 -1.56 0.85
N TRP A 220 4.20 -0.83 1.69
CA TRP A 220 3.61 0.18 2.55
C TRP A 220 4.45 1.41 2.84
N LYS A 221 3.78 2.53 3.15
CA LYS A 221 4.43 3.82 3.47
C LYS A 221 5.39 4.31 2.39
N ASN A 222 5.20 3.89 1.15
CA ASN A 222 6.00 4.40 0.04
C ASN A 222 5.42 5.71 -0.48
N ARG A 223 6.29 6.61 -0.94
CA ARG A 223 5.93 7.79 -1.73
C ARG A 223 6.41 7.61 -3.16
N ILE A 224 5.48 7.42 -4.09
CA ILE A 224 5.78 7.01 -5.47
C ILE A 224 5.21 8.04 -6.45
N THR A 225 6.08 8.60 -7.30
CA THR A 225 5.66 9.41 -8.46
C THR A 225 5.87 8.62 -9.74
N CYS A 226 4.79 8.13 -10.35
CA CYS A 226 4.80 7.33 -11.58
C CYS A 226 5.21 8.18 -12.79
N ARG A 227 6.11 7.66 -13.64
CA ARG A 227 6.48 8.27 -14.93
C ARG A 227 5.97 7.47 -16.12
N THR A 228 6.09 6.14 -16.18
CA THR A 228 5.72 5.39 -17.40
C THR A 228 4.60 4.37 -17.21
N ASN A 229 4.68 3.47 -16.23
CA ASN A 229 3.68 2.43 -16.05
C ASN A 229 2.98 2.58 -14.70
N SER A 230 3.29 1.74 -13.72
CA SER A 230 2.59 1.69 -12.43
C SER A 230 3.46 2.17 -11.26
N GLY A 231 2.83 2.51 -10.14
CA GLY A 231 3.57 2.67 -8.89
C GLY A 231 3.90 1.31 -8.28
N LEU A 232 2.86 0.49 -8.13
CA LEU A 232 2.95 -0.88 -7.62
C LEU A 232 2.24 -1.82 -8.60
N ARG A 233 2.89 -2.92 -8.96
CA ARG A 233 2.38 -3.90 -9.90
C ARG A 233 2.57 -5.31 -9.38
N ILE A 234 1.50 -6.11 -9.47
CA ILE A 234 1.55 -7.56 -9.32
C ILE A 234 1.03 -8.23 -10.57
N TRP A 235 1.69 -9.32 -10.96
CA TRP A 235 1.24 -10.21 -12.01
C TRP A 235 1.26 -11.65 -11.49
N ASN A 236 0.12 -12.35 -11.55
CA ASN A 236 -0.03 -13.73 -11.10
C ASN A 236 0.49 -13.98 -9.66
N SER A 237 0.37 -12.96 -8.79
CA SER A 237 0.89 -13.00 -7.43
C SER A 237 -0.25 -12.96 -6.41
N ASN A 238 -0.09 -13.65 -5.28
CA ASN A 238 -1.14 -13.81 -4.27
C ASN A 238 -0.65 -13.52 -2.84
N HIS A 239 -1.59 -13.41 -1.89
CA HIS A 239 -1.33 -12.95 -0.53
C HIS A 239 -0.69 -11.56 -0.52
N VAL A 240 -1.35 -10.60 -1.18
CA VAL A 240 -0.81 -9.27 -1.43
C VAL A 240 -1.48 -8.22 -0.55
N LYS A 241 -0.67 -7.32 0.02
CA LYS A 241 -1.14 -6.16 0.78
C LYS A 241 -0.45 -4.89 0.33
N PHE A 242 -1.20 -3.95 -0.23
CA PHE A 242 -0.70 -2.62 -0.58
C PHE A 242 -1.39 -1.57 0.27
N HIS A 243 -0.66 -0.93 1.18
CA HIS A 243 -1.28 -0.01 2.13
C HIS A 243 -0.46 1.19 2.59
N ASP A 244 -1.16 2.24 3.03
CA ASP A 244 -0.54 3.47 3.54
C ASP A 244 0.44 4.12 2.55
N ASN A 245 0.31 3.86 1.24
CA ASN A 245 1.15 4.47 0.21
C ASN A 245 0.56 5.81 -0.27
N ILE A 246 1.44 6.71 -0.70
CA ILE A 246 1.09 7.91 -1.45
C ILE A 246 1.59 7.73 -2.87
N ILE A 247 0.67 7.63 -3.83
CA ILE A 247 1.00 7.36 -5.23
C ILE A 247 0.43 8.48 -6.10
N ASP A 248 1.30 9.16 -6.81
CA ASP A 248 0.93 10.22 -7.73
C ASP A 248 1.57 10.10 -9.11
N SER A 249 1.13 10.96 -10.01
CA SER A 249 1.82 11.21 -11.28
C SER A 249 1.74 12.69 -11.61
N PHE A 250 2.02 13.04 -12.85
CA PHE A 250 2.04 14.41 -13.34
C PHE A 250 1.39 14.47 -14.71
N TYR A 251 0.78 15.61 -15.05
CA TYR A 251 0.16 15.78 -16.35
C TYR A 251 1.21 16.13 -17.41
N HIS A 252 1.65 15.13 -18.17
CA HIS A 252 2.64 15.28 -19.25
C HIS A 252 2.52 14.13 -20.25
N TRP A 253 2.90 14.34 -21.51
CA TRP A 253 2.81 13.31 -22.56
C TRP A 253 3.63 12.05 -22.25
N SER A 254 4.69 12.20 -21.47
CA SER A 254 5.57 11.10 -21.05
C SER A 254 5.20 10.51 -19.68
N ALA A 255 4.06 10.91 -19.11
CA ALA A 255 3.54 10.38 -17.86
C ALA A 255 2.80 9.05 -18.10
N GLY A 256 2.58 8.29 -17.03
CA GLY A 256 2.41 6.85 -17.13
C GLY A 256 1.03 6.27 -16.82
N GLY A 257 0.97 4.95 -16.74
CA GLY A 257 -0.20 4.11 -16.47
C GLY A 257 -0.86 4.29 -15.10
N SER A 258 -1.19 3.18 -14.44
CA SER A 258 -2.01 3.22 -13.23
C SER A 258 -1.23 3.61 -11.96
N GLY A 259 -1.92 3.98 -10.89
CA GLY A 259 -1.27 4.02 -9.58
C GLY A 259 -0.86 2.62 -9.12
N ILE A 260 -1.82 1.70 -9.15
CA ILE A 260 -1.65 0.28 -8.83
C ILE A 260 -2.16 -0.57 -9.99
N LEU A 261 -1.41 -1.60 -10.37
CA LEU A 261 -1.77 -2.56 -11.42
C LEU A 261 -1.83 -3.97 -10.84
N ILE A 262 -2.97 -4.64 -11.03
CA ILE A 262 -3.21 -6.02 -10.63
C ILE A 262 -3.53 -6.81 -11.89
N GLU A 263 -2.59 -7.65 -12.33
CA GLU A 263 -2.72 -8.41 -13.57
C GLU A 263 -2.80 -9.91 -13.34
N LYS A 264 -3.71 -10.54 -14.08
CA LYS A 264 -3.96 -11.97 -14.08
C LYS A 264 -3.89 -12.51 -15.50
N THR A 265 -3.07 -13.54 -15.69
CA THR A 265 -3.09 -14.42 -16.86
C THR A 265 -3.14 -15.89 -16.47
N THR A 266 -2.37 -16.27 -15.44
CA THR A 266 -2.25 -17.64 -14.92
C THR A 266 -2.17 -17.61 -13.41
N GLY A 267 -2.11 -18.78 -12.75
CA GLY A 267 -2.00 -18.85 -11.28
C GLY A 267 -3.27 -18.39 -10.55
N VAL A 268 -3.21 -18.41 -9.22
CA VAL A 268 -4.33 -18.02 -8.34
C VAL A 268 -4.08 -16.62 -7.78
N MET A 269 -5.08 -15.75 -7.84
CA MET A 269 -5.08 -14.37 -7.35
C MET A 269 -6.40 -14.09 -6.63
N ASN A 270 -6.53 -14.62 -5.41
CA ASN A 270 -7.77 -14.58 -4.63
C ASN A 270 -7.62 -14.05 -3.19
N ASP A 271 -6.43 -13.54 -2.86
CA ASP A 271 -6.11 -12.93 -1.58
C ASP A 271 -5.24 -11.67 -1.81
N ILE A 272 -5.91 -10.58 -2.15
CA ILE A 272 -5.29 -9.29 -2.47
C ILE A 272 -6.07 -8.18 -1.76
N GLU A 273 -5.37 -7.39 -0.96
CA GLU A 273 -5.93 -6.30 -0.15
C GLU A 273 -5.21 -4.97 -0.47
N VAL A 274 -5.98 -3.93 -0.83
CA VAL A 274 -5.46 -2.60 -1.15
C VAL A 274 -6.17 -1.58 -0.27
N TYR A 275 -5.44 -0.99 0.69
CA TYR A 275 -6.09 -0.16 1.70
C TYR A 275 -5.29 0.99 2.25
N ASN A 276 -5.96 2.00 2.81
CA ASN A 276 -5.30 3.16 3.40
C ASN A 276 -4.38 3.97 2.46
N ASN A 277 -4.42 3.75 1.14
CA ASN A 277 -3.60 4.49 0.21
C ASN A 277 -4.22 5.84 -0.14
N THR A 278 -3.38 6.80 -0.50
CA THR A 278 -3.78 8.05 -1.16
C THR A 278 -3.26 8.01 -2.59
N ILE A 279 -4.15 7.87 -3.56
CA ILE A 279 -3.83 7.72 -4.98
C ILE A 279 -4.41 8.92 -5.73
N HIS A 280 -3.55 9.74 -6.31
CA HIS A 280 -4.01 11.03 -6.82
C HIS A 280 -3.24 11.54 -8.02
N ASN A 281 -3.89 12.41 -8.81
CA ASN A 281 -3.26 13.02 -9.99
C ASN A 281 -2.60 12.00 -10.93
N THR A 282 -3.08 10.75 -10.94
CA THR A 282 -2.57 9.71 -11.83
C THR A 282 -2.90 10.10 -13.26
N TYR A 283 -1.99 9.77 -14.18
CA TYR A 283 -2.22 9.99 -15.60
C TYR A 283 -3.17 8.92 -16.14
N GLY A 284 -2.85 7.63 -15.96
CA GLY A 284 -3.82 6.53 -16.10
C GLY A 284 -4.79 6.40 -14.90
N PRO A 285 -5.47 5.24 -14.76
CA PRO A 285 -6.42 5.01 -13.66
C PRO A 285 -5.73 4.97 -12.29
N GLY A 286 -6.48 5.17 -11.21
CA GLY A 286 -5.94 5.01 -9.85
C GLY A 286 -5.50 3.57 -9.59
N ILE A 287 -6.41 2.62 -9.80
CA ILE A 287 -6.15 1.17 -9.78
C ILE A 287 -6.66 0.56 -11.07
N TRP A 288 -5.90 -0.34 -11.65
CA TRP A 288 -6.33 -1.17 -12.78
C TRP A 288 -6.24 -2.65 -12.42
N LEU A 289 -7.37 -3.35 -12.48
CA LEU A 289 -7.48 -4.79 -12.31
C LEU A 289 -7.76 -5.41 -13.68
N LEU A 290 -6.79 -6.14 -14.21
CA LEU A 290 -6.85 -6.71 -15.54
C LEU A 290 -6.68 -8.22 -15.45
N GLY A 291 -7.71 -8.96 -15.83
CA GLY A 291 -7.58 -10.38 -16.15
C GLY A 291 -7.69 -10.57 -17.66
N TYR A 292 -6.78 -11.32 -18.26
CA TYR A 292 -6.72 -11.53 -19.70
C TYR A 292 -6.07 -12.88 -20.06
N GLY A 293 -6.18 -13.29 -21.32
CA GLY A 293 -5.68 -14.57 -21.81
C GLY A 293 -6.77 -15.64 -21.85
N ASN A 294 -6.43 -16.87 -21.45
CA ASN A 294 -7.39 -17.98 -21.43
C ASN A 294 -8.43 -17.79 -20.31
N SER A 295 -9.61 -18.39 -20.49
CA SER A 295 -10.59 -18.54 -19.40
C SER A 295 -9.96 -19.24 -18.20
N TYR A 296 -10.37 -18.83 -17.00
CA TYR A 296 -9.93 -19.39 -15.73
C TYR A 296 -11.12 -19.55 -14.78
N PRO A 297 -11.09 -20.56 -13.89
CA PRO A 297 -12.10 -20.72 -12.85
C PRO A 297 -12.22 -19.48 -11.96
N ARG A 298 -13.42 -19.23 -11.44
CA ARG A 298 -13.72 -18.07 -10.58
C ARG A 298 -12.78 -17.99 -9.38
N GLU A 299 -12.54 -19.12 -8.74
CA GLU A 299 -11.70 -19.27 -7.55
C GLU A 299 -10.23 -18.88 -7.78
N GLU A 300 -9.79 -18.76 -9.04
CA GLU A 300 -8.44 -18.32 -9.39
C GLU A 300 -8.28 -16.80 -9.50
N ALA A 301 -9.37 -16.03 -9.55
CA ALA A 301 -9.33 -14.58 -9.73
C ALA A 301 -10.53 -13.91 -9.07
N GLU A 302 -10.56 -13.89 -7.74
CA GLU A 302 -11.68 -13.33 -7.00
C GLU A 302 -11.29 -12.59 -5.73
N ASN A 303 -12.27 -11.98 -5.04
CA ASN A 303 -12.12 -11.46 -3.67
C ASN A 303 -11.01 -10.42 -3.47
N VAL A 304 -10.65 -9.65 -4.52
CA VAL A 304 -9.79 -8.47 -4.35
C VAL A 304 -10.52 -7.46 -3.48
N TYR A 305 -9.91 -7.09 -2.35
CA TYR A 305 -10.50 -6.21 -1.35
C TYR A 305 -9.86 -4.83 -1.37
N ILE A 306 -10.60 -3.82 -1.81
CA ILE A 306 -10.12 -2.44 -1.99
C ILE A 306 -10.89 -1.55 -1.03
N HIS A 307 -10.26 -1.11 0.05
CA HIS A 307 -10.98 -0.39 1.09
C HIS A 307 -10.22 0.75 1.71
N HIS A 308 -10.94 1.76 2.20
CA HIS A 308 -10.30 2.82 2.95
C HIS A 308 -9.19 3.54 2.17
N ASN A 309 -9.34 3.72 0.86
CA ASN A 309 -8.43 4.52 0.05
C ASN A 309 -9.03 5.90 -0.24
N ILE A 310 -8.16 6.85 -0.54
CA ILE A 310 -8.52 8.18 -1.04
C ILE A 310 -8.07 8.27 -2.49
N PHE A 311 -9.00 8.62 -3.38
CA PHE A 311 -8.76 8.90 -4.78
C PHE A 311 -9.14 10.34 -5.08
N TYR A 312 -8.23 11.13 -5.64
CA TYR A 312 -8.60 12.43 -6.18
C TYR A 312 -7.85 12.80 -7.45
N SER A 313 -8.57 13.43 -8.40
CA SER A 313 -8.00 13.87 -9.68
C SER A 313 -7.27 12.76 -10.46
N THR A 314 -7.68 11.50 -10.32
CA THR A 314 -7.11 10.37 -11.06
C THR A 314 -7.65 10.33 -12.49
N GLY A 315 -6.89 9.76 -13.43
CA GLY A 315 -7.35 9.53 -14.81
C GLY A 315 -7.16 10.71 -15.77
N THR A 316 -6.07 11.46 -15.64
CA THR A 316 -5.87 12.72 -16.38
C THR A 316 -5.37 12.56 -17.82
N ASN A 317 -5.13 11.33 -18.32
CA ASN A 317 -4.56 11.06 -19.64
C ASN A 317 -5.53 11.42 -20.78
N PRO A 318 -5.14 12.28 -21.76
CA PRO A 318 -5.98 12.69 -22.88
C PRO A 318 -5.95 11.73 -24.07
N ASN A 319 -5.11 10.69 -24.02
CA ASN A 319 -4.85 9.81 -25.16
C ASN A 319 -5.49 8.42 -25.02
N ILE A 320 -5.94 8.04 -23.82
CA ILE A 320 -6.56 6.74 -23.54
C ILE A 320 -7.94 6.95 -22.89
N ASP A 321 -8.81 5.97 -23.06
CA ASP A 321 -10.17 5.98 -22.54
C ASP A 321 -10.35 5.18 -21.24
N TRP A 322 -9.46 4.21 -20.97
CA TRP A 322 -9.41 3.36 -19.78
C TRP A 322 -8.83 4.09 -18.55
N VAL A 323 -9.34 5.29 -18.28
CA VAL A 323 -9.02 6.09 -17.09
C VAL A 323 -10.14 6.01 -16.05
N GLY A 324 -9.84 6.33 -14.79
CA GLY A 324 -10.83 6.30 -13.71
C GLY A 324 -10.21 6.28 -12.33
N GLY A 325 -11.03 6.03 -11.32
CA GLY A 325 -10.59 5.69 -9.96
C GLY A 325 -10.11 4.25 -9.97
N ILE A 326 -11.03 3.33 -10.23
CA ILE A 326 -10.79 1.90 -10.41
C ILE A 326 -11.34 1.48 -11.76
N VAL A 327 -10.49 0.87 -12.59
CA VAL A 327 -10.89 0.20 -13.83
C VAL A 327 -10.70 -1.30 -13.62
N THR A 328 -11.72 -2.11 -13.86
CA THR A 328 -11.66 -3.56 -13.64
C THR A 328 -12.39 -4.34 -14.72
N SER A 329 -11.88 -5.52 -15.05
CA SER A 329 -12.43 -6.31 -16.15
C SER A 329 -12.24 -7.82 -16.07
N GLY A 330 -11.62 -8.38 -15.02
CA GLY A 330 -11.31 -9.81 -15.01
C GLY A 330 -11.28 -10.49 -13.66
N PHE A 331 -11.83 -9.85 -12.63
CA PHE A 331 -11.88 -10.39 -11.27
C PHE A 331 -13.34 -10.53 -10.82
N TYR A 332 -13.65 -11.66 -10.20
CA TYR A 332 -14.95 -11.93 -9.60
C TYR A 332 -14.98 -11.42 -8.15
N ASN A 333 -16.16 -11.13 -7.60
CA ASN A 333 -16.35 -10.77 -6.19
C ASN A 333 -15.38 -9.67 -5.68
N THR A 334 -14.98 -8.73 -6.53
CA THR A 334 -14.15 -7.62 -6.07
C THR A 334 -14.98 -6.78 -5.11
N LEU A 335 -14.50 -6.56 -3.89
CA LEU A 335 -15.17 -5.75 -2.89
C LEU A 335 -14.47 -4.39 -2.78
N VAL A 336 -15.20 -3.33 -3.11
CA VAL A 336 -14.75 -1.95 -3.01
C VAL A 336 -15.57 -1.26 -1.93
N GLU A 337 -14.99 -0.97 -0.76
CA GLU A 337 -15.75 -0.34 0.32
C GLU A 337 -15.02 0.72 1.14
N ASN A 338 -15.78 1.65 1.72
CA ASN A 338 -15.22 2.68 2.59
C ASN A 338 -14.12 3.50 1.90
N ASN A 339 -14.18 3.73 0.59
CA ASN A 339 -13.25 4.62 -0.12
C ASN A 339 -13.85 6.02 -0.31
N VAL A 340 -13.02 7.00 -0.65
CA VAL A 340 -13.45 8.32 -1.13
C VAL A 340 -12.90 8.53 -2.53
N PHE A 341 -13.77 8.93 -3.46
CA PHE A 341 -13.43 9.36 -4.81
C PHE A 341 -13.90 10.79 -5.02
N ASP A 342 -12.98 11.68 -5.34
CA ASP A 342 -13.24 13.11 -5.45
C ASP A 342 -12.58 13.72 -6.69
N GLY A 343 -13.37 14.21 -7.64
CA GLY A 343 -12.81 14.85 -8.83
C GLY A 343 -12.10 13.87 -9.77
N THR A 344 -12.45 12.58 -9.72
CA THR A 344 -11.91 11.58 -10.64
C THR A 344 -12.45 11.78 -12.05
N TYR A 345 -11.57 11.67 -13.05
CA TYR A 345 -11.94 11.74 -14.46
C TYR A 345 -12.55 10.41 -14.91
N HIS A 346 -13.52 10.47 -15.81
CA HIS A 346 -14.31 9.33 -16.33
C HIS A 346 -15.38 8.82 -15.37
N ALA A 347 -14.97 8.15 -14.30
CA ALA A 347 -15.82 7.64 -13.23
C ALA A 347 -14.98 7.08 -12.07
N ALA A 348 -15.59 6.94 -10.90
CA ALA A 348 -14.94 6.33 -9.75
C ALA A 348 -14.69 4.84 -9.99
N LEU A 349 -15.66 4.12 -10.56
CA LEU A 349 -15.54 2.70 -10.92
C LEU A 349 -16.01 2.45 -12.35
N VAL A 350 -15.23 1.68 -13.10
CA VAL A 350 -15.54 1.33 -14.50
C VAL A 350 -15.28 -0.15 -14.79
N HIS A 351 -16.27 -0.82 -15.35
CA HIS A 351 -16.07 -2.09 -16.07
C HIS A 351 -15.79 -1.80 -17.55
N MET A 352 -14.56 -2.05 -18.00
CA MET A 352 -14.19 -1.91 -19.42
C MET A 352 -12.85 -2.57 -19.74
N TYR A 353 -12.60 -2.78 -21.03
CA TYR A 353 -11.28 -3.02 -21.60
C TYR A 353 -10.78 -1.77 -22.33
N PRO A 354 -9.45 -1.64 -22.52
CA PRO A 354 -8.90 -0.67 -23.46
C PRO A 354 -9.49 -0.85 -24.87
N THR A 355 -9.96 0.23 -25.51
CA THR A 355 -10.58 0.16 -26.85
C THR A 355 -9.59 0.03 -28.01
N ASN A 356 -8.30 0.30 -27.78
CA ASN A 356 -7.29 0.41 -28.85
C ASN A 356 -6.27 -0.73 -28.87
N ASP A 357 -6.42 -1.74 -28.03
CA ASP A 357 -5.55 -2.91 -28.10
C ASP A 357 -6.03 -3.84 -29.20
N SER A 358 -5.14 -4.19 -30.15
CA SER A 358 -5.40 -5.19 -31.19
C SER A 358 -5.67 -6.59 -30.63
N THR A 359 -5.46 -6.76 -29.33
CA THR A 359 -5.67 -7.99 -28.59
C THR A 359 -6.92 -7.83 -27.75
N ASP A 360 -7.90 -8.69 -27.99
CA ASP A 360 -9.08 -8.78 -27.15
C ASP A 360 -8.67 -9.31 -25.78
N LEU A 361 -8.51 -8.39 -24.82
CA LEU A 361 -8.17 -8.68 -23.44
C LEU A 361 -9.37 -9.18 -22.63
N SER A 362 -10.54 -9.35 -23.26
CA SER A 362 -11.76 -9.68 -22.55
C SER A 362 -11.78 -11.13 -22.09
N PRO A 363 -11.88 -11.42 -20.79
CA PRO A 363 -12.35 -12.70 -20.32
C PRO A 363 -13.61 -13.13 -21.06
N LYS A 364 -13.61 -14.41 -21.40
CA LYS A 364 -14.64 -15.03 -22.22
C LYS A 364 -15.83 -15.55 -21.43
N ASP A 365 -15.73 -15.53 -20.11
CA ASP A 365 -16.75 -15.99 -19.18
C ASP A 365 -17.74 -14.87 -18.80
N THR A 366 -18.73 -15.21 -17.97
CA THR A 366 -19.76 -14.29 -17.48
C THR A 366 -19.84 -14.34 -15.95
N GLY A 367 -20.46 -13.35 -15.32
CA GLY A 367 -20.69 -13.33 -13.87
C GLY A 367 -19.63 -12.55 -13.08
N TYR A 368 -18.79 -11.77 -13.75
CA TYR A 368 -17.87 -10.84 -13.10
C TYR A 368 -18.66 -9.84 -12.28
N THR A 369 -18.48 -9.88 -10.96
CA THR A 369 -19.25 -9.06 -10.02
C THR A 369 -18.32 -8.17 -9.23
N THR A 370 -18.63 -6.89 -9.15
CA THR A 370 -17.97 -5.94 -8.24
C THR A 370 -18.99 -5.41 -7.25
N ILE A 371 -18.75 -5.65 -5.96
CA ILE A 371 -19.56 -5.15 -4.86
C ILE A 371 -18.97 -3.82 -4.42
N VAL A 372 -19.80 -2.78 -4.40
CA VAL A 372 -19.39 -1.40 -4.11
C VAL A 372 -20.27 -0.90 -3.00
N ARG A 373 -19.71 -0.68 -1.80
CA ARG A 373 -20.51 -0.24 -0.65
C ARG A 373 -19.81 0.73 0.26
N ASN A 374 -20.57 1.55 0.96
CA ASN A 374 -20.02 2.54 1.91
C ASN A 374 -18.96 3.47 1.31
N ASN A 375 -18.92 3.67 -0.01
CA ASN A 375 -17.98 4.62 -0.62
C ASN A 375 -18.61 6.01 -0.67
N ILE A 376 -17.78 7.05 -0.69
CA ILE A 376 -18.21 8.42 -1.03
C ILE A 376 -17.65 8.75 -2.41
N ILE A 377 -18.54 9.02 -3.38
CA ILE A 377 -18.22 9.27 -4.78
C ILE A 377 -18.75 10.64 -5.17
N VAL A 378 -17.86 11.61 -5.34
CA VAL A 378 -18.25 13.00 -5.57
C VAL A 378 -17.47 13.70 -6.67
N ASN A 379 -18.10 14.70 -7.28
CA ASN A 379 -17.46 15.62 -8.21
C ASN A 379 -16.83 14.95 -9.44
N MET A 380 -17.39 13.83 -9.91
CA MET A 380 -16.84 13.12 -11.08
C MET A 380 -16.75 14.04 -12.30
N LEU A 381 -15.64 13.95 -13.03
CA LEU A 381 -15.31 14.80 -14.16
C LEU A 381 -15.35 14.02 -15.48
N GLN A 382 -15.64 14.72 -16.58
CA GLN A 382 -15.46 14.17 -17.91
C GLN A 382 -14.01 13.75 -18.12
N ARG A 383 -13.79 12.56 -18.70
CA ARG A 383 -12.44 12.17 -19.13
C ARG A 383 -11.97 13.05 -20.27
N LYS A 384 -10.66 13.16 -20.47
CA LYS A 384 -10.10 14.03 -21.52
C LYS A 384 -10.22 13.43 -22.93
N LYS A 385 -9.99 12.12 -23.07
CA LYS A 385 -10.15 11.39 -24.33
C LYS A 385 -11.63 11.09 -24.57
N ASP A 386 -12.22 11.59 -25.65
CA ASP A 386 -13.62 11.32 -26.02
C ASP A 386 -14.60 11.61 -24.84
N PRO A 387 -14.72 12.89 -24.41
CA PRO A 387 -15.38 13.27 -23.15
C PRO A 387 -16.88 13.04 -23.10
N SER A 388 -17.55 12.95 -24.26
CA SER A 388 -19.01 12.91 -24.35
C SER A 388 -19.59 11.70 -23.60
N GLY A 389 -20.56 11.93 -22.71
CA GLY A 389 -21.22 10.87 -21.93
C GLY A 389 -20.31 10.19 -20.90
N THR A 390 -19.37 10.95 -20.30
CA THR A 390 -18.49 10.50 -19.20
C THR A 390 -18.55 11.47 -18.01
N GLY A 391 -18.04 11.05 -16.85
CA GLY A 391 -18.17 11.78 -15.59
C GLY A 391 -19.27 11.22 -14.69
N TYR A 392 -19.49 9.90 -14.74
CA TYR A 392 -20.47 9.21 -13.90
C TYR A 392 -19.84 8.77 -12.57
N GLY A 393 -20.64 8.47 -11.55
CA GLY A 393 -20.15 7.74 -10.37
C GLY A 393 -19.61 6.36 -10.73
N VAL A 394 -20.46 5.53 -11.35
CA VAL A 394 -20.14 4.16 -11.77
C VAL A 394 -20.58 3.91 -13.22
N ILE A 395 -19.73 3.25 -14.01
CA ILE A 395 -20.03 2.89 -15.40
C ILE A 395 -19.77 1.41 -15.64
N ASN A 396 -20.77 0.73 -16.23
CA ASN A 396 -20.58 -0.61 -16.79
C ASN A 396 -20.64 -0.58 -18.32
N TYR A 397 -19.49 -0.72 -18.99
CA TYR A 397 -19.43 -0.88 -20.44
C TYR A 397 -19.52 -2.35 -20.88
N LEU A 398 -19.60 -3.29 -19.94
CA LEU A 398 -19.62 -4.73 -20.17
C LEU A 398 -20.88 -5.41 -19.55
N PRO A 399 -22.10 -4.86 -19.73
CA PRO A 399 -23.29 -5.32 -18.98
C PRO A 399 -23.74 -6.75 -19.29
N GLU A 400 -23.27 -7.35 -20.37
CA GLU A 400 -23.57 -8.75 -20.73
C GLU A 400 -22.79 -9.75 -19.88
N THR A 401 -21.60 -9.37 -19.39
CA THR A 401 -20.69 -10.28 -18.68
C THR A 401 -20.36 -9.81 -17.26
N HIS A 402 -20.49 -8.51 -16.99
CA HIS A 402 -20.15 -7.87 -15.73
C HIS A 402 -21.37 -7.21 -15.07
N SER A 403 -21.37 -7.19 -13.74
CA SER A 403 -22.40 -6.52 -12.94
C SER A 403 -21.82 -5.81 -11.72
N PHE A 404 -22.49 -4.72 -11.31
CA PHE A 404 -22.23 -4.05 -10.05
C PHE A 404 -23.33 -4.37 -9.04
N VAL A 405 -22.94 -4.62 -7.79
CA VAL A 405 -23.84 -4.61 -6.63
C VAL A 405 -23.50 -3.35 -5.84
N LEU A 406 -24.41 -2.38 -5.80
CA LEU A 406 -24.18 -1.05 -5.25
C LEU A 406 -25.00 -0.85 -3.96
N GLU A 407 -24.34 -0.67 -2.82
CA GLU A 407 -25.00 -0.65 -1.51
C GLU A 407 -24.54 0.48 -0.59
N ASN A 408 -25.44 1.38 -0.18
CA ASN A 408 -25.17 2.41 0.82
C ASN A 408 -23.91 3.26 0.53
N ASN A 409 -23.65 3.56 -0.74
CA ASN A 409 -22.69 4.57 -1.16
C ASN A 409 -23.31 5.96 -1.05
N CYS A 410 -22.49 6.99 -0.83
CA CYS A 410 -22.89 8.39 -0.93
C CYS A 410 -22.42 8.96 -2.26
N LEU A 411 -23.35 9.45 -3.08
CA LEU A 411 -23.06 10.07 -4.37
C LEU A 411 -23.50 11.52 -4.39
N TYR A 412 -22.64 12.41 -4.89
CA TYR A 412 -22.97 13.84 -4.95
C TYR A 412 -22.20 14.57 -6.04
N ASN A 413 -22.91 15.41 -6.81
CA ASN A 413 -22.32 16.32 -7.79
C ASN A 413 -21.50 15.62 -8.89
N ASN A 414 -21.96 14.46 -9.37
CA ASN A 414 -21.33 13.73 -10.49
C ASN A 414 -21.81 14.28 -11.83
N LEU A 415 -20.88 14.73 -12.69
CA LEU A 415 -21.19 15.56 -13.86
C LEU A 415 -22.19 14.93 -14.85
N ALA A 416 -22.05 13.64 -15.15
CA ALA A 416 -22.94 12.94 -16.09
C ALA A 416 -24.09 12.17 -15.40
N GLY A 417 -24.09 12.12 -14.07
CA GLY A 417 -25.02 11.36 -13.25
C GLY A 417 -24.32 10.27 -12.42
N ASP A 418 -25.11 9.49 -11.70
CA ASP A 418 -24.55 8.54 -10.73
C ASP A 418 -24.17 7.21 -11.36
N TYR A 419 -24.99 6.70 -12.29
CA TYR A 419 -24.81 5.39 -12.87
C TYR A 419 -25.02 5.38 -14.38
N ARG A 420 -24.26 4.52 -15.07
CA ARG A 420 -24.51 4.09 -16.44
C ARG A 420 -24.45 2.57 -16.52
N ASN A 421 -25.56 1.95 -16.94
CA ASN A 421 -25.75 0.49 -16.96
C ASN A 421 -25.53 -0.19 -15.59
N ALA A 422 -25.87 0.54 -14.52
CA ALA A 422 -25.89 0.07 -13.15
C ALA A 422 -27.01 0.80 -12.40
N SER A 423 -27.40 0.31 -11.23
CA SER A 423 -28.43 0.93 -10.40
C SER A 423 -28.28 0.50 -8.94
N SER A 424 -28.69 1.36 -8.02
CA SER A 424 -28.82 1.05 -6.59
C SER A 424 -30.21 1.43 -6.09
N THR A 425 -30.68 0.72 -5.06
CA THR A 425 -31.89 1.07 -4.28
C THR A 425 -31.57 1.56 -2.87
N SER A 426 -30.31 1.50 -2.43
CA SER A 426 -29.88 1.80 -1.06
C SER A 426 -28.83 2.90 -0.95
N ASP A 427 -28.23 3.31 -2.06
CA ASP A 427 -27.33 4.45 -2.13
C ASP A 427 -28.04 5.77 -1.75
N ILE A 428 -27.26 6.73 -1.23
CA ILE A 428 -27.75 8.04 -0.78
C ILE A 428 -27.17 9.16 -1.65
N HIS A 429 -28.00 10.14 -1.99
CA HIS A 429 -27.68 11.19 -2.97
C HIS A 429 -27.60 12.57 -2.31
N VAL A 430 -26.61 12.76 -1.44
CA VAL A 430 -26.52 13.92 -0.54
C VAL A 430 -25.08 14.43 -0.43
N ASN A 431 -24.91 15.71 -0.13
CA ASN A 431 -23.58 16.27 0.15
C ASN A 431 -22.98 15.58 1.40
N PRO A 432 -21.76 15.01 1.32
CA PRO A 432 -21.16 14.29 2.44
C PRO A 432 -20.68 15.21 3.58
N HIS A 433 -20.69 16.53 3.39
CA HIS A 433 -20.24 17.52 4.36
C HIS A 433 -18.85 17.21 4.92
N PHE A 434 -17.87 17.13 4.02
CA PHE A 434 -16.47 17.02 4.43
C PHE A 434 -16.01 18.22 5.26
N ALA A 435 -15.04 17.96 6.13
CA ALA A 435 -14.36 18.95 6.93
C ALA A 435 -13.71 20.03 6.07
N ASN A 436 -12.87 19.61 5.12
CA ASN A 436 -12.18 20.49 4.18
C ASN A 436 -11.75 19.72 2.92
N GLU A 437 -12.70 19.56 2.00
CA GLU A 437 -12.54 18.89 0.70
C GLU A 437 -11.38 19.47 -0.13
N LYS A 438 -11.21 20.80 -0.15
CA LYS A 438 -10.15 21.49 -0.92
C LYS A 438 -8.73 21.07 -0.51
N ASN A 439 -8.54 20.71 0.76
CA ASN A 439 -7.27 20.24 1.29
C ASN A 439 -7.25 18.70 1.49
N HIS A 440 -8.21 17.99 0.89
CA HIS A 440 -8.35 16.54 0.97
C HIS A 440 -8.53 16.00 2.40
N ASP A 441 -9.10 16.83 3.31
CA ASP A 441 -9.58 16.38 4.62
C ASP A 441 -11.03 15.89 4.49
N TYR A 442 -11.14 14.59 4.22
CA TYR A 442 -12.40 13.89 4.00
C TYR A 442 -13.06 13.38 5.30
N HIS A 443 -12.64 13.84 6.48
CA HIS A 443 -13.41 13.57 7.69
C HIS A 443 -14.80 14.19 7.55
N LEU A 444 -15.82 13.47 8.01
CA LEU A 444 -17.19 13.95 7.99
C LEU A 444 -17.36 15.03 9.07
N LYS A 445 -18.02 16.15 8.74
CA LYS A 445 -18.37 17.14 9.76
C LYS A 445 -19.30 16.51 10.80
N SER A 446 -19.09 16.85 12.06
CA SER A 446 -19.90 16.32 13.15
C SER A 446 -20.05 17.28 14.32
N THR A 447 -21.30 17.44 14.80
CA THR A 447 -21.60 18.09 16.08
C THR A 447 -21.09 17.30 17.30
N GLY A 448 -20.94 15.98 17.16
CA GLY A 448 -20.40 15.06 18.17
C GLY A 448 -18.89 15.11 18.23
N GLY A 449 -18.28 15.41 17.09
CA GLY A 449 -16.88 15.72 16.91
C GLY A 449 -16.22 14.82 15.88
N ARG A 450 -15.26 15.37 15.15
CA ARG A 450 -14.39 14.67 14.20
C ARG A 450 -12.93 14.81 14.60
N TRP A 451 -12.10 13.87 14.16
CA TRP A 451 -10.65 13.99 14.31
C TRP A 451 -10.10 14.98 13.28
N ASN A 452 -9.12 15.81 13.67
CA ASN A 452 -8.44 16.75 12.76
C ASN A 452 -6.95 16.43 12.58
N GLY A 453 -6.52 15.22 12.94
CA GLY A 453 -5.11 14.83 12.97
C GLY A 453 -4.41 15.04 14.33
N LYS A 454 -5.00 15.84 15.23
CA LYS A 454 -4.40 16.17 16.54
C LYS A 454 -5.39 16.06 17.71
N THR A 455 -6.60 16.55 17.52
CA THR A 455 -7.64 16.64 18.55
C THR A 455 -9.03 16.42 17.95
N TRP A 456 -9.99 16.07 18.79
CA TRP A 456 -11.40 16.05 18.39
C TRP A 456 -11.97 17.48 18.36
N VAL A 457 -12.55 17.87 17.24
CA VAL A 457 -13.19 19.19 17.03
C VAL A 457 -14.67 19.03 16.71
N LYS A 458 -15.51 19.95 17.19
CA LYS A 458 -16.95 19.97 16.89
C LYS A 458 -17.24 20.91 15.74
N ASP A 459 -18.05 20.46 14.80
CA ASP A 459 -18.58 21.28 13.72
C ASP A 459 -20.00 21.74 14.05
N THR A 460 -20.53 22.70 13.28
CA THR A 460 -21.90 23.24 13.45
C THR A 460 -22.97 22.39 12.77
N VAL A 461 -22.56 21.39 11.98
CA VAL A 461 -23.43 20.49 11.21
C VAL A 461 -22.89 19.07 11.33
N SER A 462 -23.79 18.09 11.23
CA SER A 462 -23.42 16.68 11.12
C SER A 462 -23.67 16.19 9.71
N SER A 463 -22.71 15.46 9.17
CA SER A 463 -22.83 14.81 7.88
C SER A 463 -23.95 13.77 7.87
N PRO A 464 -24.73 13.67 6.78
CA PRO A 464 -25.69 12.59 6.59
C PRO A 464 -25.02 11.22 6.34
N CYS A 465 -23.69 11.17 6.21
CA CYS A 465 -22.92 9.94 6.01
C CYS A 465 -22.46 9.28 7.32
N ILE A 466 -22.82 9.87 8.48
CA ILE A 466 -22.51 9.32 9.80
C ILE A 466 -23.57 8.28 10.19
N ASP A 467 -23.14 7.10 10.64
CA ASP A 467 -23.98 5.96 11.04
C ASP A 467 -24.96 5.50 9.94
N THR A 468 -24.57 5.58 8.66
CA THR A 468 -25.44 5.24 7.50
C THR A 468 -24.89 4.16 6.59
N GLY A 469 -23.76 3.53 6.95
CA GLY A 469 -23.16 2.45 6.18
C GLY A 469 -24.03 1.19 6.14
N TYR A 470 -23.76 0.31 5.18
CA TYR A 470 -24.40 -0.97 4.96
C TYR A 470 -24.60 -1.76 6.27
N LEU A 471 -25.77 -2.38 6.41
CA LEU A 471 -26.25 -2.89 7.69
C LEU A 471 -25.32 -3.91 8.34
N ASP A 472 -24.71 -4.79 7.54
CA ASP A 472 -23.81 -5.83 8.05
C ASP A 472 -22.34 -5.41 8.06
N SER A 473 -22.04 -4.14 7.76
CA SER A 473 -20.68 -3.64 7.87
C SER A 473 -20.26 -3.52 9.33
N GLU A 474 -19.04 -3.99 9.60
CA GLU A 474 -18.38 -3.79 10.89
C GLU A 474 -18.27 -2.29 11.22
N TYR A 475 -18.56 -1.93 12.46
CA TYR A 475 -18.39 -0.57 12.99
C TYR A 475 -17.68 -0.57 14.35
N SER A 476 -17.24 -1.73 14.81
CA SER A 476 -16.69 -1.97 16.15
C SER A 476 -15.42 -1.18 16.47
N LYS A 477 -14.76 -0.62 15.44
CA LYS A 477 -13.57 0.22 15.59
C LYS A 477 -13.88 1.72 15.69
N GLU A 478 -15.13 2.14 15.48
CA GLU A 478 -15.51 3.56 15.58
C GLU A 478 -15.52 4.06 17.05
N PRO A 479 -15.25 5.36 17.30
CA PRO A 479 -15.34 5.89 18.65
C PRO A 479 -16.79 5.86 19.17
N GLY A 480 -16.96 5.59 20.47
CA GLY A 480 -18.27 5.37 21.09
C GLY A 480 -19.34 6.43 20.78
N ASN A 481 -20.58 5.95 20.60
CA ASN A 481 -21.75 6.56 19.93
C ASN A 481 -21.70 6.47 18.39
N SER A 482 -21.72 5.26 17.84
CA SER A 482 -21.72 4.99 16.38
C SER A 482 -23.09 4.56 15.83
N GLY A 483 -24.20 4.90 16.50
CA GLY A 483 -25.58 4.66 16.00
C GLY A 483 -25.93 3.22 15.58
N SER A 484 -25.11 2.23 15.97
CA SER A 484 -25.14 0.84 15.51
C SER A 484 -24.89 0.59 14.01
N ARG A 485 -24.33 1.55 13.27
CA ARG A 485 -23.93 1.40 11.85
C ARG A 485 -22.61 2.10 11.60
N ALA A 486 -21.82 1.64 10.63
CA ALA A 486 -20.57 2.31 10.27
C ALA A 486 -20.84 3.66 9.59
N ASN A 487 -19.92 4.60 9.72
CA ASN A 487 -19.86 5.75 8.83
C ASN A 487 -19.53 5.30 7.39
N ILE A 488 -20.04 6.02 6.40
CA ILE A 488 -19.66 5.85 4.99
C ILE A 488 -18.31 6.55 4.75
N GLY A 489 -17.47 5.98 3.88
CA GLY A 489 -16.23 6.56 3.40
C GLY A 489 -14.98 6.12 4.15
N ARG A 490 -13.86 6.78 3.83
CA ARG A 490 -12.47 6.45 4.22
C ARG A 490 -12.24 6.13 5.69
N TYR A 491 -12.99 6.80 6.56
CA TYR A 491 -12.80 6.71 8.01
C TYR A 491 -13.84 5.83 8.70
N GLY A 492 -14.84 5.32 7.98
CA GLY A 492 -15.81 4.38 8.53
C GLY A 492 -15.12 3.13 9.08
N ASN A 493 -15.63 2.58 10.17
CA ASN A 493 -15.00 1.46 10.89
C ASN A 493 -13.52 1.69 11.26
N THR A 494 -13.15 2.92 11.61
CA THR A 494 -11.82 3.23 12.14
C THR A 494 -11.92 4.04 13.42
N GLU A 495 -10.84 4.08 14.20
CA GLU A 495 -10.77 4.92 15.41
C GLU A 495 -10.80 6.45 15.11
N TRP A 496 -10.74 6.81 13.82
CA TRP A 496 -10.79 8.17 13.32
C TRP A 496 -12.16 8.54 12.72
N ALA A 497 -13.13 7.63 12.78
CA ALA A 497 -14.50 7.86 12.37
C ALA A 497 -15.12 9.06 13.12
N SER A 498 -15.97 9.82 12.45
CA SER A 498 -16.65 10.96 13.06
C SER A 498 -17.77 10.48 13.98
N ILE A 499 -17.95 11.13 15.13
CA ILE A 499 -18.81 10.64 16.20
C ILE A 499 -20.24 11.15 16.00
N SER A 500 -21.28 10.37 16.25
CA SER A 500 -22.65 10.89 16.13
C SER A 500 -23.14 11.65 17.38
N GLY A 501 -24.18 12.47 17.18
CA GLY A 501 -24.89 13.17 18.25
C GLY A 501 -24.12 14.30 18.94
N ASN A 502 -24.35 14.48 20.24
CA ASN A 502 -23.66 15.45 21.10
C ASN A 502 -22.86 14.68 22.15
N ARG A 503 -21.53 14.70 22.06
CA ARG A 503 -20.66 13.98 23.00
C ARG A 503 -20.75 14.61 24.41
N PRO A 504 -20.97 13.82 25.50
CA PRO A 504 -20.89 14.31 26.87
C PRO A 504 -19.47 14.83 27.16
N GLY A 505 -19.35 15.94 27.90
CA GLY A 505 -18.07 16.63 28.14
C GLY A 505 -16.98 15.77 28.79
N TYR A 506 -17.35 14.75 29.55
CA TYR A 506 -16.40 13.84 30.22
C TYR A 506 -15.67 12.89 29.22
N VAL A 507 -16.31 12.46 28.13
CA VAL A 507 -15.69 11.58 27.11
C VAL A 507 -14.67 12.36 26.26
N VAL A 508 -14.88 13.67 26.10
CA VAL A 508 -13.91 14.59 25.48
C VAL A 508 -12.66 14.71 26.34
N TRP A 509 -12.84 14.84 27.66
CA TRP A 509 -11.76 14.96 28.64
C TRP A 509 -10.84 13.72 28.66
N TRP A 510 -11.42 12.52 28.59
CA TRP A 510 -10.67 11.25 28.57
C TRP A 510 -9.77 11.09 27.34
N ASN A 511 -10.21 11.55 26.17
CA ASN A 511 -9.46 11.43 24.92
C ASN A 511 -8.46 12.58 24.69
N GLN A 512 -8.58 13.70 25.43
CA GLN A 512 -7.62 14.80 25.40
C GLN A 512 -6.40 14.55 26.31
N LEU A 513 -6.57 13.82 27.41
CA LEU A 513 -5.51 13.62 28.41
C LEU A 513 -4.45 12.56 28.04
N PHE A 514 -4.79 11.62 27.18
CA PHE A 514 -3.87 10.55 26.79
C PHE A 514 -3.72 10.58 25.27
N SER A 515 -2.50 10.55 24.72
CA SER A 515 -2.31 10.46 23.26
C SER A 515 -2.70 9.05 22.76
N PRO A 516 -2.99 8.88 21.46
CA PRO A 516 -3.22 7.56 20.85
C PRO A 516 -2.08 6.55 21.05
N GLU A 517 -0.85 7.03 21.29
CA GLU A 517 0.36 6.22 21.46
C GLU A 517 0.33 5.40 22.77
N TRP A 518 -0.57 5.73 23.70
CA TRP A 518 -0.70 5.09 25.01
C TRP A 518 -1.76 3.97 25.04
N LYS A 519 -1.99 3.32 23.89
CA LYS A 519 -3.04 2.29 23.68
C LYS A 519 -3.08 1.21 24.77
N THR A 520 -1.92 0.66 25.12
CA THR A 520 -1.80 -0.40 26.15
C THR A 520 -2.15 0.12 27.54
N PHE A 521 -1.74 1.34 27.86
CA PHE A 521 -2.05 1.98 29.14
C PHE A 521 -3.56 2.31 29.25
N ARG A 522 -4.19 2.80 28.18
CA ARG A 522 -5.65 3.03 28.13
C ARG A 522 -6.44 1.75 28.35
N LEU A 523 -6.01 0.62 27.77
CA LEU A 523 -6.67 -0.68 27.93
C LEU A 523 -6.58 -1.18 29.38
N LEU A 524 -5.39 -1.12 29.97
CA LEU A 524 -5.15 -1.52 31.36
C LEU A 524 -5.93 -0.65 32.35
N LEU A 525 -5.98 0.66 32.10
CA LEU A 525 -6.70 1.60 32.94
C LEU A 525 -8.23 1.42 32.80
N LYS A 526 -8.73 1.14 31.60
CA LYS A 526 -10.14 0.74 31.38
C LYS A 526 -10.50 -0.52 32.16
N MET A 527 -9.66 -1.55 32.09
CA MET A 527 -9.85 -2.78 32.87
C MET A 527 -9.83 -2.51 34.38
N PHE A 528 -8.94 -1.61 34.84
CA PHE A 528 -8.85 -1.21 36.23
C PHE A 528 -10.13 -0.50 36.71
N PHE A 529 -10.66 0.46 35.95
CA PHE A 529 -11.90 1.15 36.32
C PHE A 529 -13.13 0.24 36.27
N LEU A 530 -13.22 -0.67 35.30
CA LEU A 530 -14.29 -1.67 35.23
C LEU A 530 -14.27 -2.57 36.48
N PHE A 531 -13.07 -3.01 36.88
CA PHE A 531 -12.87 -3.90 38.02
C PHE A 531 -13.10 -3.20 39.37
N CYS A 532 -12.76 -1.91 39.48
CA CYS A 532 -12.83 -1.18 40.75
C CYS A 532 -14.16 -0.44 40.97
N PHE A 533 -14.85 -0.01 39.91
CA PHE A 533 -16.00 0.90 40.04
C PHE A 533 -17.28 0.43 39.35
N ASN A 534 -17.27 -0.73 38.69
CA ASN A 534 -18.45 -1.34 38.07
C ASN A 534 -19.23 -0.38 37.15
N MET A 535 -18.53 0.57 36.51
CA MET A 535 -19.11 1.47 35.52
C MET A 535 -18.99 0.83 34.14
N LEU A 536 -20.14 0.50 33.54
CA LEU A 536 -20.26 0.17 32.13
C LEU A 536 -20.21 1.48 31.34
N TYR A 537 -19.25 1.58 30.41
CA TYR A 537 -19.09 2.70 29.47
C TYR A 537 -19.73 2.39 28.14
#